data_AF-A0A7S2P3F8-F1
#
_entry.id   AF-A0A7S2P3F8-F1
#
_cell.length_a   1.000
_cell.length_b   1.000
_cell.length_c   1.000
_cell.angle_alpha   90.00
_cell.angle_beta   90.00
_cell.angle_gamma   90.00
#
_symmetry.space_group_name_H-M   'P 1'
#
loop_
_entity.id
_entity.type
_entity.pdbx_description
1 polymer ?
#
loop_
_entity_poly.entity_id
_entity_poly.type
_entity_poly.pdbx_seq_one_letter_code
_entity_poly.pdbx_strand_id
1 'polypeptide(L)'
;VRFSDGGIVLVDAVEGVCSQTRTVLAQAWSERLKCCLVINKIDKLVTELKYQPSEIYAHCNRIIEQVNAVCSSFASAEAMERAAKEKKGQASYENIEMMMFTPEMGNVAFASAYDTWGFTLLDAAEFYSERLQVKKSILMRTLWGEYYYRSDDRGQWITQR
;
A
#
# COMPACT_ATOMS: atom_id res chain seq x y z
N VAL A 1 -5.86 25.09 -10.79
CA VAL A 1 -6.96 24.39 -11.50
C VAL A 1 -6.73 22.90 -11.29
N ARG A 2 -7.67 22.19 -10.65
CA ARG A 2 -7.63 20.73 -10.46
C ARG A 2 -8.06 20.09 -11.78
N PHE A 3 -7.21 19.24 -12.36
CA PHE A 3 -7.52 18.54 -13.62
C PHE A 3 -7.91 17.08 -13.43
N SER A 4 -7.63 16.49 -12.26
CA SER A 4 -7.85 15.07 -11.98
C SER A 4 -8.66 14.85 -10.71
N ASP A 5 -9.49 13.81 -10.70
CA ASP A 5 -10.27 13.40 -9.52
C ASP A 5 -9.54 12.41 -8.61
N GLY A 6 -8.49 11.76 -9.12
CA GLY A 6 -7.64 10.83 -8.38
C GLY A 6 -6.26 10.69 -9.03
N GLY A 7 -5.40 9.88 -8.42
CA GLY A 7 -4.03 9.69 -8.87
C GLY A 7 -3.49 8.29 -8.63
N ILE A 8 -2.44 7.93 -9.38
CA ILE A 8 -1.65 6.73 -9.14
C ILE A 8 -0.26 7.18 -8.71
N VAL A 9 0.16 6.74 -7.54
CA VAL A 9 1.50 6.99 -7.01
C VAL A 9 2.36 5.77 -7.35
N LEU A 10 3.35 5.96 -8.22
CA LEU A 10 4.29 4.92 -8.59
C LEU A 10 5.53 5.01 -7.70
N VAL A 11 5.89 3.90 -7.05
CA VAL A 11 7.10 3.76 -6.26
C VAL A 11 7.93 2.62 -6.82
N ASP A 12 9.23 2.86 -6.99
CA ASP A 12 10.19 1.85 -7.40
C ASP A 12 10.49 0.91 -6.22
N ALA A 13 10.38 -0.40 -6.42
CA ALA A 13 10.67 -1.39 -5.40
C ALA A 13 12.15 -1.42 -5.00
N VAL A 14 13.06 -1.00 -5.87
CA VAL A 14 14.51 -0.99 -5.58
C VAL A 14 14.92 0.31 -4.89
N GLU A 15 14.43 1.46 -5.39
CA GLU A 15 14.81 2.77 -4.85
C GLU A 15 13.99 3.18 -3.62
N GLY A 16 12.75 2.69 -3.50
CA GLY A 16 11.82 3.03 -2.45
C GLY A 16 11.33 4.49 -2.55
N VAL A 17 11.08 5.11 -1.40
CA VAL A 17 10.52 6.47 -1.33
C VAL A 17 11.62 7.54 -1.44
N CYS A 18 11.73 8.15 -2.62
CA CYS A 18 12.72 9.21 -2.90
C CYS A 18 12.14 10.63 -2.69
N SER A 19 12.97 11.66 -2.88
CA SER A 19 12.52 13.06 -2.78
C SER A 19 11.43 13.40 -3.79
N GLN A 20 11.50 12.81 -4.98
CA GLN A 20 10.51 12.96 -6.05
C GLN A 20 9.14 12.41 -5.63
N THR A 21 9.11 11.21 -5.02
CA THR A 21 7.88 10.59 -4.49
C THR A 21 7.21 11.52 -3.48
N ARG A 22 8.00 12.15 -2.59
CA ARG A 22 7.49 13.10 -1.59
C ARG A 22 6.89 14.34 -2.23
N THR A 23 7.50 14.89 -3.27
CA THR A 23 6.95 16.04 -4.01
C THR A 23 5.62 15.69 -4.66
N VAL A 24 5.52 14.53 -5.30
CA VAL A 24 4.26 14.07 -5.93
C VAL A 24 3.17 13.84 -4.89
N LEU A 25 3.49 13.20 -3.75
CA LEU A 25 2.54 13.00 -2.66
C LEU A 25 2.08 14.34 -2.04
N ALA A 26 2.99 15.30 -1.87
CA ALA A 26 2.64 16.63 -1.36
C ALA A 26 1.68 17.37 -2.32
N GLN A 27 1.92 17.27 -3.63
CA GLN A 27 1.03 17.85 -4.63
C GLN A 27 -0.35 17.19 -4.58
N ALA A 28 -0.40 15.86 -4.59
CA ALA A 28 -1.65 15.12 -4.52
C ALA A 28 -2.42 15.42 -3.22
N TRP A 29 -1.72 15.65 -2.10
CA TRP A 29 -2.32 16.04 -0.82
C TRP A 29 -2.95 17.43 -0.90
N SER A 30 -2.21 18.40 -1.44
CA SER A 30 -2.71 19.76 -1.63
C SER A 30 -3.94 19.82 -2.54
N GLU A 31 -4.01 18.93 -3.54
CA GLU A 31 -5.15 18.82 -4.46
C GLU A 31 -6.28 17.91 -3.98
N ARG A 32 -6.14 17.30 -2.79
CA ARG A 32 -7.12 16.34 -2.22
C ARG A 32 -7.45 15.19 -3.17
N LEU A 33 -6.43 14.63 -3.82
CA LEU A 33 -6.60 13.50 -4.72
C LEU A 33 -6.71 12.19 -3.93
N LYS A 34 -7.73 11.39 -4.25
CA LYS A 34 -7.77 10.00 -3.83
C LYS A 34 -6.73 9.22 -4.64
N CYS A 35 -5.79 8.58 -3.97
CA CYS A 35 -4.67 7.92 -4.63
C CYS A 35 -4.67 6.40 -4.42
N CYS A 36 -4.11 5.68 -5.39
CA CYS A 36 -3.68 4.29 -5.24
C CYS A 36 -2.16 4.20 -5.39
N LEU A 37 -1.53 3.32 -4.61
CA LEU A 37 -0.09 3.09 -4.65
C LEU A 37 0.22 1.91 -5.59
N VAL A 38 1.23 2.05 -6.44
CA VAL A 38 1.76 0.97 -7.27
C VAL A 38 3.25 0.82 -6.95
N ILE A 39 3.63 -0.34 -6.44
CA ILE A 39 5.02 -0.72 -6.22
C ILE A 39 5.50 -1.47 -7.47
N ASN A 40 6.34 -0.84 -8.28
CA ASN A 40 6.81 -1.35 -9.56
C ASN A 40 8.25 -1.85 -9.48
N LYS A 41 8.68 -2.64 -10.47
CA LYS A 41 10.00 -3.29 -10.53
C LYS A 41 10.20 -4.39 -9.48
N ILE A 42 9.12 -5.07 -9.09
CA ILE A 42 9.18 -6.22 -8.19
C ILE A 42 10.07 -7.34 -8.78
N ASP A 43 10.12 -7.46 -10.11
CA ASP A 43 11.01 -8.38 -10.82
C ASP A 43 12.47 -8.25 -10.39
N LYS A 44 12.97 -7.02 -10.20
CA LYS A 44 14.36 -6.77 -9.77
C LYS A 44 14.64 -7.25 -8.35
N LEU A 45 13.64 -7.28 -7.47
CA LEU A 45 13.80 -7.87 -6.14
C LEU A 45 14.14 -9.36 -6.24
N VAL A 46 13.58 -10.04 -7.25
CA VAL A 46 13.80 -11.47 -7.51
C VAL A 46 15.08 -11.69 -8.32
N THR A 47 15.26 -10.98 -9.43
CA THR A 47 16.32 -11.28 -10.41
C THR A 47 17.66 -10.64 -10.07
N GLU A 48 17.66 -9.41 -9.55
CA GLU A 48 18.87 -8.65 -9.24
C GLU A 48 19.26 -8.78 -7.77
N LEU A 49 18.32 -8.49 -6.85
CA LEU A 49 18.58 -8.53 -5.40
C LEU A 49 18.48 -9.94 -4.82
N LYS A 50 17.86 -10.88 -5.54
CA LYS A 50 17.74 -12.31 -5.17
C LYS A 50 17.10 -12.52 -3.79
N TYR A 51 16.13 -11.68 -3.44
CA TYR A 51 15.37 -11.80 -2.21
C TYR A 51 14.47 -13.04 -2.23
N GLN A 52 14.33 -13.67 -1.07
CA GLN A 52 13.34 -14.71 -0.82
C GLN A 52 11.93 -14.09 -0.74
N PRO A 53 10.85 -14.87 -0.98
CA PRO A 53 9.48 -14.34 -0.93
C PRO A 53 9.12 -13.63 0.38
N SER A 54 9.61 -14.12 1.53
CA SER A 54 9.40 -13.47 2.83
C SER A 54 10.12 -12.12 2.93
N GLU A 55 11.32 -12.01 2.36
CA GLU A 55 12.08 -10.76 2.31
C GLU A 55 11.43 -9.74 1.38
N ILE A 56 10.90 -10.19 0.24
CA ILE A 56 10.13 -9.35 -0.70
C ILE A 56 8.89 -8.80 -0.01
N TYR A 57 8.13 -9.63 0.70
CA TYR A 57 6.98 -9.19 1.48
C TYR A 57 7.37 -8.13 2.52
N ALA A 58 8.37 -8.43 3.36
CA ALA A 58 8.84 -7.51 4.39
C ALA A 58 9.37 -6.20 3.79
N HIS A 59 10.00 -6.26 2.61
CA HIS A 59 10.47 -5.09 1.88
C HIS A 59 9.31 -4.23 1.35
N CYS A 60 8.32 -4.84 0.70
CA CYS A 60 7.15 -4.13 0.19
C CYS A 60 6.36 -3.49 1.35
N ASN A 61 6.21 -4.20 2.47
CA ASN A 61 5.54 -3.65 3.65
C ASN A 61 6.26 -2.41 4.18
N ARG A 62 7.61 -2.43 4.25
CA ARG A 62 8.41 -1.24 4.63
C ARG A 62 8.21 -0.08 3.66
N ILE A 63 8.09 -0.32 2.35
CA ILE A 63 7.80 0.75 1.38
C ILE A 63 6.43 1.37 1.68
N ILE A 64 5.41 0.56 1.91
CA ILE A 64 4.06 1.03 2.24
C ILE A 64 4.08 1.87 3.52
N GLU A 65 4.76 1.40 4.57
CA GLU A 65 4.94 2.13 5.83
C GLU A 65 5.63 3.48 5.61
N GLN A 66 6.69 3.52 4.79
CA GLN A 66 7.39 4.75 4.45
C GLN A 66 6.48 5.75 3.73
N VAL A 67 5.71 5.30 2.74
CA VAL A 67 4.74 6.16 2.02
C VAL A 67 3.68 6.70 2.99
N ASN A 68 3.11 5.84 3.84
CA ASN A 68 2.11 6.23 4.83
C ASN A 68 2.68 7.21 5.87
N ALA A 69 3.94 7.06 6.27
CA ALA A 69 4.61 8.00 7.16
C ALA A 69 4.77 9.40 6.52
N VAL A 70 5.06 9.46 5.21
CA VAL A 70 5.07 10.74 4.47
C VAL A 70 3.68 11.36 4.43
N CYS A 71 2.64 10.58 4.13
CA CYS A 71 1.27 11.10 4.08
C CYS A 71 0.80 11.60 5.47
N SER A 72 1.16 10.87 6.52
CA SER A 72 0.85 11.23 7.91
C SER A 72 1.54 12.52 8.35
N SER A 73 2.74 12.83 7.82
CA SER A 73 3.42 14.08 8.13
C SER A 73 2.71 15.30 7.53
N PHE A 74 2.10 15.17 6.34
CA PHE A 74 1.28 16.23 5.75
C PHE A 74 0.03 16.51 6.57
N ALA A 75 -0.66 15.45 7.01
CA ALA A 75 -1.82 15.59 7.88
C ALA A 75 -1.48 16.27 9.21
N SER A 76 -0.34 15.87 9.81
CA SER A 76 0.14 16.47 11.06
C SER A 76 0.49 17.94 10.89
N ALA A 77 1.16 18.30 9.79
CA ALA A 77 1.50 19.69 9.48
C ALA A 77 0.24 20.56 9.29
N GLU A 78 -0.76 20.05 8.57
CA GLU A 78 -2.03 20.75 8.36
C GLU A 78 -2.79 20.93 9.68
N ALA A 79 -2.85 19.89 10.51
CA ALA A 79 -3.50 19.95 11.83
C ALA A 79 -2.83 20.99 12.75
N MET A 80 -1.50 21.06 12.75
CA MET A 80 -0.75 22.04 13.54
C MET A 80 -0.99 23.48 13.06
N GLU A 81 -1.04 23.71 11.75
CA GLU A 81 -1.36 25.02 11.19
C GLU A 81 -2.78 25.49 11.56
N ARG A 82 -3.76 24.57 11.52
CA ARG A 82 -5.13 24.86 11.96
C ARG A 82 -5.19 25.17 13.45
N ALA A 83 -4.53 24.38 14.29
CA ALA A 83 -4.49 24.60 15.74
C ALA A 83 -3.82 25.93 16.13
N ALA A 84 -2.85 26.40 15.35
CA ALA A 84 -2.23 27.71 15.56
C ALA A 84 -3.19 28.87 15.22
N LYS A 85 -4.10 28.69 14.25
CA LYS A 85 -5.08 29.69 13.82
C LYS A 85 -6.34 29.70 14.70
N GLU A 86 -6.81 28.54 15.10
CA GLU A 86 -8.02 28.34 15.88
C GLU A 86 -7.63 28.07 17.35
N LYS A 87 -7.74 29.07 18.24
CA LYS A 87 -7.51 28.92 19.70
C LYS A 87 -8.46 27.94 20.42
N LYS A 88 -9.10 27.01 19.70
CA LYS A 88 -9.96 25.95 20.22
C LYS A 88 -9.49 24.63 19.62
N GLY A 89 -8.83 23.84 20.46
CA GLY A 89 -8.28 22.55 20.08
C GLY A 89 -9.36 21.53 19.76
N GLN A 90 -9.40 21.11 18.49
CA GLN A 90 -9.66 19.73 18.10
C GLN A 90 -9.11 19.51 16.70
N ALA A 91 -8.02 18.73 16.59
CA ALA A 91 -7.47 18.34 15.30
C ALA A 91 -8.44 17.38 14.62
N SER A 92 -9.11 17.81 13.54
CA SER A 92 -9.84 16.91 12.65
C SER A 92 -8.83 16.24 11.71
N TYR A 93 -8.83 14.91 11.71
CA TYR A 93 -8.00 14.05 10.85
C TYR A 93 -8.76 13.55 9.61
N GLU A 94 -9.85 14.22 9.22
CA GLU A 94 -10.79 13.76 8.19
C GLU A 94 -10.15 13.51 6.80
N ASN A 95 -8.97 14.05 6.54
CA ASN A 95 -8.28 13.92 5.26
C ASN A 95 -7.26 12.78 5.19
N ILE A 96 -6.93 12.13 6.32
CA ILE A 96 -5.91 11.07 6.34
C ILE A 96 -6.33 9.86 5.50
N GLU A 97 -7.60 9.49 5.55
CA GLU A 97 -8.11 8.29 4.87
C GLU A 97 -7.92 8.33 3.35
N MET A 98 -7.81 9.51 2.74
CA MET A 98 -7.61 9.65 1.30
C MET A 98 -6.22 9.19 0.81
N MET A 99 -5.23 9.11 1.71
CA MET A 99 -3.84 8.76 1.40
C MET A 99 -3.24 7.71 2.34
N MET A 100 -4.08 6.90 2.98
CA MET A 100 -3.63 5.73 3.71
C MET A 100 -3.64 4.50 2.81
N PHE A 101 -2.47 3.94 2.53
CA PHE A 101 -2.30 2.80 1.65
C PHE A 101 -2.24 1.50 2.46
N THR A 102 -3.07 0.53 2.10
CA THR A 102 -3.11 -0.80 2.70
C THR A 102 -3.59 -1.81 1.66
N PRO A 103 -2.83 -2.87 1.34
CA PRO A 103 -3.20 -3.84 0.31
C PRO A 103 -4.57 -4.50 0.54
N GLU A 104 -4.95 -4.73 1.79
CA GLU A 104 -6.26 -5.27 2.19
C GLU A 104 -7.45 -4.40 1.74
N MET A 105 -7.24 -3.08 1.60
CA MET A 105 -8.26 -2.14 1.10
C MET A 105 -8.30 -2.09 -0.43
N GLY A 106 -7.43 -2.82 -1.12
CA GLY A 106 -7.36 -2.83 -2.59
C GLY A 106 -6.79 -1.55 -3.20
N ASN A 107 -6.13 -0.69 -2.41
CA ASN A 107 -5.52 0.56 -2.89
C ASN A 107 -4.00 0.48 -3.08
N VAL A 108 -3.44 -0.73 -3.05
CA VAL A 108 -2.04 -1.03 -3.36
C VAL A 108 -1.98 -2.12 -4.43
N ALA A 109 -1.17 -1.89 -5.46
CA ALA A 109 -0.83 -2.86 -6.48
C ALA A 109 0.68 -3.14 -6.50
N PHE A 110 1.04 -4.37 -6.87
CA PHE A 110 2.40 -4.83 -7.07
C PHE A 110 2.59 -5.13 -8.55
N ALA A 111 3.66 -4.65 -9.15
CA ALA A 111 3.84 -4.75 -10.58
C ALA A 111 5.30 -4.97 -11.02
N SER A 112 5.42 -5.59 -12.19
CA SER A 112 6.57 -5.49 -13.06
C SER A 112 6.10 -4.99 -14.42
N ALA A 113 6.35 -3.70 -14.69
CA ALA A 113 6.13 -3.16 -16.02
C ALA A 113 7.05 -3.80 -17.07
N TYR A 114 8.23 -4.29 -16.68
CA TYR A 114 9.18 -4.96 -17.58
C TYR A 114 8.63 -6.31 -18.05
N ASP A 115 8.13 -7.13 -17.12
CA ASP A 115 7.54 -8.44 -17.43
C ASP A 115 6.05 -8.36 -17.79
N THR A 116 5.48 -7.15 -17.88
CA THR A 116 4.09 -6.88 -18.28
C THR A 116 3.02 -7.48 -17.36
N TRP A 117 3.29 -7.61 -16.06
CA TRP A 117 2.31 -8.08 -15.08
C TRP A 117 2.12 -7.09 -13.93
N GLY A 118 0.95 -7.12 -13.34
CA GLY A 118 0.61 -6.38 -12.13
C GLY A 118 -0.63 -6.96 -11.48
N PHE A 119 -0.68 -6.93 -10.16
CA PHE A 119 -1.81 -7.45 -9.41
C PHE A 119 -1.99 -6.68 -8.10
N THR A 120 -3.23 -6.57 -7.68
CA THR A 120 -3.63 -6.18 -6.33
C THR A 120 -3.87 -7.41 -5.48
N LEU A 121 -4.06 -7.22 -4.18
CA LEU A 121 -4.49 -8.32 -3.30
C LEU A 121 -5.84 -8.92 -3.75
N LEU A 122 -6.67 -8.12 -4.42
CA LEU A 122 -7.96 -8.57 -4.96
C LEU A 122 -7.78 -9.62 -6.06
N ASP A 123 -6.87 -9.36 -7.00
CA ASP A 123 -6.58 -10.26 -8.11
C ASP A 123 -5.97 -11.56 -7.59
N ALA A 124 -5.05 -11.47 -6.62
CA ALA A 124 -4.49 -12.64 -5.95
C ALA A 124 -5.56 -13.43 -5.19
N ALA A 125 -6.47 -12.75 -4.49
CA ALA A 125 -7.56 -13.38 -3.76
C ALA A 125 -8.53 -14.10 -4.71
N GLU A 126 -8.84 -13.54 -5.88
CA GLU A 126 -9.64 -14.21 -6.92
C GLU A 126 -8.93 -15.47 -7.42
N PHE A 127 -7.66 -15.33 -7.80
CA PHE A 127 -6.85 -16.43 -8.31
C PHE A 127 -6.74 -17.61 -7.33
N TYR A 128 -6.54 -17.33 -6.04
CA TYR A 128 -6.45 -18.36 -5.01
C TYR A 128 -7.80 -18.87 -4.53
N SER A 129 -8.88 -18.08 -4.63
CA SER A 129 -10.22 -18.51 -4.19
C SER A 129 -10.69 -19.73 -4.97
N GLU A 130 -10.48 -19.74 -6.29
CA GLU A 130 -10.87 -20.85 -7.17
C GLU A 130 -10.03 -22.11 -6.89
N ARG A 131 -8.74 -21.95 -6.60
CA ARG A 131 -7.80 -23.06 -6.44
C ARG A 131 -7.86 -23.70 -5.05
N LEU A 132 -7.99 -22.87 -4.01
CA LEU A 132 -8.02 -23.31 -2.62
C LEU A 132 -9.43 -23.56 -2.10
N GLN A 133 -10.47 -23.19 -2.88
CA GLN A 133 -11.87 -23.26 -2.46
C GLN A 133 -12.14 -22.47 -1.16
N VAL A 134 -11.36 -21.39 -0.95
CA VAL A 134 -11.49 -20.47 0.19
C VAL A 134 -12.20 -19.22 -0.30
N LYS A 135 -13.12 -18.67 0.50
CA LYS A 135 -13.83 -17.43 0.15
C LYS A 135 -12.85 -16.27 -0.04
N LYS A 136 -13.02 -15.53 -1.13
CA LYS A 136 -12.26 -14.29 -1.43
C LYS A 136 -12.17 -13.32 -0.26
N SER A 137 -13.26 -13.14 0.50
CA SER A 137 -13.28 -12.25 1.67
C SER A 137 -12.35 -12.67 2.81
N ILE A 138 -12.06 -13.98 2.94
CA ILE A 138 -11.07 -14.50 3.88
C ILE A 138 -9.68 -14.20 3.34
N LEU A 139 -9.43 -14.54 2.07
CA LEU A 139 -8.13 -14.32 1.40
C LEU A 139 -7.72 -12.85 1.39
N MET A 140 -8.64 -11.92 1.17
CA MET A 140 -8.37 -10.48 1.26
C MET A 140 -7.82 -10.04 2.63
N ARG A 141 -8.14 -10.78 3.69
CA ARG A 141 -7.68 -10.49 5.06
C ARG A 141 -6.47 -11.31 5.48
N THR A 142 -6.13 -12.37 4.73
CA THR A 142 -5.07 -13.32 5.12
C THR A 142 -3.92 -13.39 4.12
N LEU A 143 -4.06 -12.84 2.92
CA LEU A 143 -2.97 -12.79 1.94
C LEU A 143 -1.96 -11.66 2.22
N TRP A 144 -2.30 -10.76 3.14
CA TRP A 144 -1.42 -9.71 3.63
C TRP A 144 -1.41 -9.73 5.17
N GLY A 145 -0.27 -9.45 5.79
CA GLY A 145 -0.09 -9.57 7.24
C GLY A 145 0.58 -10.87 7.68
N GLU A 146 0.61 -11.11 8.99
CA GLU A 146 1.25 -12.27 9.62
C GLU A 146 0.35 -13.52 9.62
N TYR A 147 -0.06 -13.93 8.43
CA TYR A 147 -0.88 -15.12 8.20
C TYR A 147 -0.10 -16.16 7.39
N TYR A 148 -0.30 -17.42 7.76
CA TYR A 148 0.36 -18.55 7.11
C TYR A 148 -0.70 -19.55 6.67
N TYR A 149 -0.53 -20.06 5.45
CA TYR A 149 -1.37 -21.14 4.93
C TYR A 149 -0.75 -22.48 5.27
N ARG A 150 -1.46 -23.30 6.05
CA ARG A 150 -1.06 -24.68 6.31
C ARG A 150 -1.77 -25.60 5.32
N SER A 151 -0.98 -26.28 4.49
CA SER A 151 -1.45 -27.19 3.45
C SER A 151 -1.71 -28.61 3.93
N ASP A 152 -1.70 -28.87 5.25
CA ASP A 152 -2.18 -30.16 5.77
C ASP A 152 -3.68 -30.32 5.48
N ASP A 153 -4.21 -31.55 5.58
CA ASP A 153 -5.53 -32.04 5.11
C ASP A 153 -6.78 -31.17 5.43
N ARG A 154 -6.63 -30.03 6.12
CA ARG A 154 -7.70 -29.09 6.46
C ARG A 154 -7.57 -27.70 5.83
N GLY A 155 -6.52 -27.38 5.07
CA GLY A 155 -6.37 -26.11 4.35
C GLY A 155 -6.65 -24.88 5.21
N GLN A 156 -5.95 -24.75 6.35
CA GLN A 156 -6.26 -23.75 7.37
C GLN A 156 -5.29 -22.56 7.33
N TRP A 157 -5.83 -21.35 7.39
CA TRP A 157 -5.07 -20.13 7.65
C TRP A 157 -4.83 -19.98 9.15
N ILE A 158 -3.58 -19.84 9.55
CA ILE A 158 -3.18 -19.62 10.93
C ILE A 158 -2.48 -18.27 11.05
N THR A 159 -2.71 -17.56 12.15
CA THR A 159 -1.96 -16.36 12.52
C THR A 159 -0.74 -16.79 13.34
N GLN A 160 0.40 -16.10 13.21
CA GLN A 160 1.49 -16.30 14.16
C GLN A 160 0.98 -15.94 15.57
N ARG A 161 1.16 -16.86 16.53
CA ARG A 161 0.99 -16.59 17.96
C ARG A 161 2.35 -16.35 18.59
#